data_AF-A0A1H4V529-F1
#
_entry.id   AF-A0A1H4V529-F1
#
_cell.length_a   1.000
_cell.length_b   1.000
_cell.length_c   1.000
_cell.angle_alpha   90.00
_cell.angle_beta   90.00
_cell.angle_gamma   90.00
#
_symmetry.space_group_name_H-M   'P 1'
#
loop_
_entity.id
_entity.type
_entity.pdbx_description
1 polymer ?
#
loop_
_entity_poly.entity_id
_entity_poly.type
_entity_poly.pdbx_seq_one_letter_code
_entity_poly.pdbx_strand_id
1 'polypeptide(L)'
;MTATLTAPAAPATRGPRGLVWALMQVHRMAFAFWAVALIGATAGLIWMYAIGDAAREGNVPCTTPARYGYPACASVETITADDVYSSGIGLIATVLTYAVLLVAPWAGGALVGRELESGTARLAWTQSVSPARWLAAKLAVPAVLLTAGTGVTVLLNDWARGDDAPDLVGDWYNADSFVGTGPTAVAYVLAGLALGALAGMLLGRALPAAGAGFAAALVLCGVLETFREHLWPTATRSGVEPSAELPRSAWALHWTTETGSTTGSVTFHPRSHFWPLQLVETGILLAVAATATLAAFWLLRRRTP
;
A
#
# COMPACT_ATOMS: atom_id res chain seq x y z
N MET A 1 67.64 23.05 10.98
CA MET A 1 66.62 22.04 10.63
C MET A 1 65.25 22.72 10.69
N THR A 2 64.70 23.09 9.54
CA THR A 2 63.38 23.70 9.40
C THR A 2 62.35 22.59 9.22
N ALA A 3 61.47 22.42 10.20
CA ALA A 3 60.36 21.47 10.13
C ALA A 3 59.20 22.09 9.34
N THR A 4 58.96 21.60 8.13
CA THR A 4 57.75 21.90 7.35
C THR A 4 56.56 21.14 7.93
N LEU A 5 55.65 21.87 8.58
CA LEU A 5 54.33 21.36 8.98
C LEU A 5 53.47 21.19 7.72
N THR A 6 53.16 19.95 7.36
CA THR A 6 52.17 19.61 6.35
C THR A 6 50.78 19.99 6.85
N ALA A 7 50.12 20.92 6.16
CA ALA A 7 48.74 21.29 6.44
C ALA A 7 47.80 20.09 6.22
N PRO A 8 46.86 19.80 7.13
CA PRO A 8 45.90 18.72 6.92
C PRO A 8 45.00 19.07 5.72
N ALA A 9 44.87 18.12 4.80
CA ALA A 9 43.99 18.23 3.65
C ALA A 9 42.55 18.53 4.12
N ALA A 10 41.93 19.55 3.54
CA ALA A 10 40.55 19.91 3.83
C ALA A 10 39.61 18.70 3.60
N PRO A 11 38.65 18.43 4.49
CA PRO A 11 37.72 17.33 4.30
C PRO A 11 36.91 17.58 3.03
N ALA A 12 36.95 16.63 2.10
CA ALA A 12 36.12 16.67 0.90
C ALA A 12 34.64 16.71 1.33
N THR A 13 33.97 17.81 1.02
CA THR A 13 32.53 17.97 1.22
C THR A 13 31.82 16.93 0.36
N ARG A 14 31.36 15.84 0.98
CA ARG A 14 30.55 14.83 0.29
C ARG A 14 29.26 15.50 -0.16
N GLY A 15 29.09 15.68 -1.47
CA GLY A 15 27.88 16.22 -2.07
C GLY A 15 26.63 15.38 -1.75
N PRO A 16 25.43 15.77 -2.24
CA PRO A 16 24.16 15.10 -1.95
C PRO A 16 24.18 13.58 -2.25
N ARG A 17 24.99 13.17 -3.24
CA ARG A 17 25.25 11.76 -3.56
C ARG A 17 25.88 10.97 -2.42
N GLY A 18 26.74 11.58 -1.60
CA GLY A 18 27.37 10.93 -0.46
C GLY A 18 26.42 10.68 0.71
N LEU A 19 25.44 11.57 0.93
CA LEU A 19 24.41 11.40 1.95
C LEU A 19 23.45 10.26 1.57
N VAL A 20 23.00 10.25 0.31
CA VAL A 20 22.14 9.19 -0.23
C VAL A 20 22.84 7.84 -0.19
N TRP A 21 24.12 7.78 -0.56
CA TRP A 21 24.91 6.55 -0.51
C TRP A 21 25.11 6.03 0.93
N ALA A 22 25.39 6.92 1.89
CA ALA A 22 25.51 6.55 3.30
C ALA A 22 24.18 6.01 3.86
N LEU A 23 23.04 6.65 3.53
CA LEU A 23 21.72 6.17 3.92
C LEU A 23 21.42 4.77 3.34
N MET A 24 21.75 4.54 2.06
CA MET A 24 21.58 3.24 1.42
C MET A 24 22.44 2.15 2.07
N GLN A 25 23.70 2.43 2.39
CA GLN A 25 24.57 1.43 3.02
C GLN A 25 24.06 0.99 4.39
N VAL A 26 23.60 1.95 5.19
CA VAL A 26 23.18 1.66 6.56
C VAL A 26 21.83 0.91 6.60
N HIS A 27 20.98 1.10 5.59
CA HIS A 27 19.69 0.41 5.47
C HIS A 27 19.67 -0.64 4.36
N ARG A 28 20.84 -1.14 3.96
CA ARG A 28 20.96 -2.06 2.82
C ARG A 28 20.04 -3.28 2.93
N MET A 29 19.81 -3.79 4.13
CA MET A 29 18.94 -4.96 4.34
C MET A 29 17.46 -4.63 4.13
N ALA A 30 17.01 -3.45 4.55
CA ALA A 30 15.63 -3.01 4.33
C ALA A 30 15.37 -2.69 2.85
N PHE A 31 16.33 -2.03 2.19
CA PHE A 31 16.25 -1.80 0.75
C PHE A 31 16.35 -3.10 -0.05
N ALA A 32 17.21 -4.03 0.34
CA ALA A 32 17.31 -5.34 -0.31
C ALA A 32 16.02 -6.16 -0.13
N PHE A 33 15.45 -6.18 1.08
CA PHE A 33 14.17 -6.84 1.34
C PHE A 33 13.06 -6.26 0.46
N TRP A 34 12.95 -4.92 0.41
CA TRP A 34 11.95 -4.25 -0.45
C TRP A 34 12.19 -4.53 -1.93
N ALA A 35 13.44 -4.48 -2.39
CA ALA A 35 13.79 -4.80 -3.78
C ALA A 35 13.45 -6.26 -4.15
N VAL A 36 13.75 -7.21 -3.28
CA VAL A 36 13.39 -8.62 -3.47
C VAL A 36 11.87 -8.79 -3.50
N ALA A 37 11.14 -8.13 -2.60
CA ALA A 37 9.68 -8.15 -2.60
C ALA A 37 9.10 -7.60 -3.91
N LEU A 38 9.62 -6.46 -4.40
CA LEU A 38 9.19 -5.88 -5.67
C LEU A 38 9.53 -6.76 -6.86
N ILE A 39 10.73 -7.35 -6.91
CA ILE A 39 11.13 -8.27 -7.99
C ILE A 39 10.24 -9.52 -7.98
N GLY A 40 10.01 -10.10 -6.81
CA GLY A 40 9.14 -11.27 -6.66
C GLY A 40 7.70 -10.96 -7.07
N ALA A 41 7.15 -9.83 -6.63
CA ALA A 41 5.82 -9.39 -7.04
C ALA A 41 5.75 -9.12 -8.55
N THR A 42 6.77 -8.47 -9.13
CA THR A 42 6.83 -8.22 -10.58
C THR A 42 6.86 -9.52 -11.37
N ALA A 43 7.74 -10.47 -10.99
CA ALA A 43 7.82 -11.77 -11.64
C ALA A 43 6.51 -12.56 -11.49
N GLY A 44 5.91 -12.52 -10.29
CA GLY A 44 4.61 -13.13 -10.02
C GLY A 44 3.49 -12.54 -10.86
N LEU A 45 3.39 -11.22 -10.97
CA LEU A 45 2.37 -10.54 -11.78
C LEU A 45 2.55 -10.80 -13.27
N ILE A 46 3.79 -10.82 -13.77
CA ILE A 46 4.08 -11.20 -15.17
C ILE A 46 3.64 -12.65 -15.42
N TRP A 47 3.90 -13.55 -14.46
CA TRP A 47 3.47 -14.94 -14.57
C TRP A 47 1.94 -15.06 -14.51
N MET A 48 1.26 -14.31 -13.63
CA MET A 48 -0.21 -14.23 -13.59
C MET A 48 -0.78 -13.76 -14.92
N TYR A 49 -0.22 -12.69 -15.50
CA TYR A 49 -0.63 -12.24 -16.83
C TYR A 49 -0.48 -13.34 -17.88
N ALA A 50 0.65 -14.06 -17.89
CA ALA A 50 0.92 -15.11 -18.88
C ALA A 50 -0.04 -16.30 -18.80
N ILE A 51 -0.57 -16.63 -17.61
CA ILE A 51 -1.56 -17.71 -17.45
C ILE A 51 -3.01 -17.20 -17.48
N GLY A 52 -3.22 -15.87 -17.53
CA GLY A 52 -4.52 -15.25 -17.40
C GLY A 52 -5.51 -15.63 -18.52
N ASP A 53 -5.03 -15.79 -19.75
CA ASP A 53 -5.90 -16.20 -20.87
C ASP A 53 -6.44 -17.62 -20.69
N ALA A 54 -5.59 -18.55 -20.26
CA ALA A 54 -6.00 -19.92 -19.95
C ALA A 54 -6.98 -19.98 -18.77
N ALA A 55 -6.81 -19.13 -17.76
CA ALA A 55 -7.74 -19.00 -16.65
C ALA A 55 -9.11 -18.48 -17.13
N ARG A 56 -9.13 -17.48 -18.02
CA ARG A 56 -10.38 -16.92 -18.59
C ARG A 56 -11.15 -17.92 -19.43
N GLU A 57 -10.47 -18.75 -20.21
CA GLU A 57 -11.09 -19.83 -20.97
C GLU A 57 -11.73 -20.89 -20.06
N GLY A 58 -11.19 -21.09 -18.85
CA GLY A 58 -11.77 -21.98 -17.84
C GLY A 58 -12.96 -21.39 -17.10
N ASN A 59 -13.02 -20.07 -16.96
CA ASN A 59 -14.09 -19.36 -16.26
C ASN A 59 -15.26 -19.03 -17.22
N VAL A 60 -15.77 -20.05 -17.90
CA VAL A 60 -16.94 -19.97 -18.77
C VAL A 60 -18.12 -20.70 -18.16
N PRO A 61 -19.36 -20.23 -18.37
CA PRO A 61 -20.54 -20.95 -17.89
C PRO A 61 -20.56 -22.39 -18.43
N CYS A 62 -20.74 -23.36 -17.54
CA CYS A 62 -20.74 -24.78 -17.86
C CYS A 62 -21.96 -25.49 -17.25
N THR A 63 -22.28 -26.69 -17.75
CA THR A 63 -23.41 -27.49 -17.25
C THR A 63 -23.01 -28.95 -17.01
N THR A 64 -23.68 -29.65 -16.10
CA THR A 64 -23.45 -31.09 -15.85
C THR A 64 -24.76 -31.87 -15.95
N PRO A 65 -25.01 -32.62 -17.06
CA PRO A 65 -24.19 -32.80 -18.27
C PRO A 65 -24.24 -31.60 -19.24
N ALA A 66 -23.34 -31.58 -20.24
CA ALA A 66 -23.28 -30.54 -21.27
C ALA A 66 -24.65 -30.32 -21.94
N ARG A 67 -25.17 -29.08 -21.91
CA ARG A 67 -26.49 -28.71 -22.42
C ARG A 67 -26.53 -27.25 -22.86
N TYR A 68 -27.46 -26.93 -23.77
CA TYR A 68 -27.71 -25.56 -24.25
C TYR A 68 -26.50 -24.86 -24.89
N GLY A 69 -25.56 -25.62 -25.46
CA GLY A 69 -24.33 -25.07 -26.06
C GLY A 69 -23.21 -24.80 -25.06
N TYR A 70 -23.42 -25.07 -23.76
CA TYR A 70 -22.39 -24.99 -22.74
C TYR A 70 -21.61 -26.31 -22.59
N PRO A 71 -20.28 -26.27 -22.42
CA PRO A 71 -19.47 -27.47 -22.22
C PRO A 71 -19.79 -28.16 -20.88
N ALA A 72 -19.38 -29.42 -20.74
CA ALA A 72 -19.50 -30.13 -19.47
C ALA A 72 -18.50 -29.55 -18.46
N CYS A 73 -18.92 -29.25 -17.23
CA CYS A 73 -17.98 -28.69 -16.23
C CYS A 73 -16.80 -29.64 -15.96
N ALA A 74 -16.99 -30.95 -16.07
CA ALA A 74 -15.93 -31.95 -15.89
C ALA A 74 -14.91 -32.02 -17.06
N SER A 75 -15.21 -31.45 -18.23
CA SER A 75 -14.29 -31.41 -19.39
C SER A 75 -13.47 -30.12 -19.46
N VAL A 76 -13.68 -29.20 -18.53
CA VAL A 76 -12.93 -27.94 -18.44
C VAL A 76 -11.64 -28.22 -17.66
N GLU A 77 -10.60 -28.68 -18.37
CA GLU A 77 -9.27 -28.98 -17.81
C GLU A 77 -8.61 -27.75 -17.13
N THR A 78 -9.12 -26.55 -17.45
CA THR A 78 -8.68 -25.22 -17.04
C THR A 78 -9.19 -24.75 -15.67
N ILE A 79 -9.97 -25.57 -14.94
CA ILE A 79 -10.33 -25.28 -13.52
C ILE A 79 -9.08 -25.03 -12.67
N THR A 80 -8.00 -25.78 -12.92
CA THR A 80 -6.74 -25.60 -12.18
C THR A 80 -6.04 -24.28 -12.50
N ALA A 81 -6.18 -23.75 -13.73
CA ALA A 81 -5.58 -22.48 -14.11
C ALA A 81 -6.33 -21.29 -13.49
N ASP A 82 -7.66 -21.37 -13.41
CA ASP A 82 -8.52 -20.40 -12.72
C ASP A 82 -8.19 -20.31 -11.22
N ASP A 83 -8.15 -21.46 -10.53
CA ASP A 83 -7.80 -21.53 -9.10
C ASP A 83 -6.40 -20.98 -8.82
N VAL A 84 -5.41 -21.35 -9.65
CA VAL A 84 -4.02 -20.88 -9.51
C VAL A 84 -3.92 -19.37 -9.77
N TYR A 85 -4.62 -18.86 -10.78
CA TYR A 85 -4.63 -17.43 -11.08
C TYR A 85 -5.30 -16.63 -9.96
N SER A 86 -6.50 -17.04 -9.53
CA SER A 86 -7.27 -16.38 -8.47
C SER A 86 -6.51 -16.38 -7.14
N SER A 87 -5.98 -17.54 -6.75
CA SER A 87 -5.18 -17.65 -5.52
C SER A 87 -3.86 -16.88 -5.62
N GLY A 88 -3.20 -16.92 -6.78
CA GLY A 88 -1.94 -16.24 -7.02
C GLY A 88 -2.08 -14.71 -6.98
N ILE A 89 -3.08 -14.17 -7.66
CA ILE A 89 -3.32 -12.72 -7.72
C ILE A 89 -3.77 -12.17 -6.37
N GLY A 90 -4.61 -12.91 -5.63
CA GLY A 90 -5.01 -12.57 -4.26
C GLY A 90 -3.84 -12.61 -3.28
N LEU A 91 -2.98 -13.64 -3.35
CA LEU A 91 -1.77 -13.73 -2.52
C LEU A 91 -0.81 -12.57 -2.79
N ILE A 92 -0.57 -12.24 -4.06
CA ILE A 92 0.31 -11.12 -4.43
C ILE A 92 -0.27 -9.80 -3.90
N ALA A 93 -1.57 -9.54 -4.09
CA ALA A 93 -2.24 -8.34 -3.60
C ALA A 93 -2.16 -8.22 -2.07
N THR A 94 -2.40 -9.34 -1.37
CA THR A 94 -2.29 -9.45 0.09
C THR A 94 -0.87 -9.14 0.55
N VAL A 95 0.14 -9.82 -0.01
CA VAL A 95 1.55 -9.64 0.37
C VAL A 95 1.99 -8.20 0.14
N LEU A 96 1.63 -7.60 -1.00
CA LEU A 96 1.98 -6.21 -1.31
C LEU A 96 1.36 -5.21 -0.33
N THR A 97 0.08 -5.39 -0.02
CA THR A 97 -0.66 -4.52 0.91
C THR A 97 -0.01 -4.56 2.29
N TYR A 98 0.24 -5.75 2.84
CA TYR A 98 0.88 -5.87 4.16
C TYR A 98 2.36 -5.48 4.16
N ALA A 99 3.09 -5.71 3.06
CA ALA A 99 4.47 -5.27 2.94
C ALA A 99 4.58 -3.75 2.97
N VAL A 100 3.67 -3.02 2.31
CA VAL A 100 3.60 -1.55 2.38
C VAL A 100 3.33 -1.08 3.82
N LEU A 101 2.34 -1.68 4.49
CA LEU A 101 1.96 -1.34 5.87
C LEU A 101 3.08 -1.61 6.88
N LEU A 102 4.01 -2.52 6.58
CA LEU A 102 5.16 -2.80 7.42
C LEU A 102 6.35 -1.90 7.09
N VAL A 103 6.78 -1.88 5.82
CA VAL A 103 8.06 -1.33 5.40
C VAL A 103 8.08 0.20 5.52
N ALA A 104 7.00 0.88 5.11
CA ALA A 104 6.95 2.34 5.12
C ALA A 104 7.04 2.95 6.54
N PRO A 105 6.18 2.57 7.51
CA PRO A 105 6.29 3.11 8.86
C PRO A 105 7.54 2.65 9.60
N TRP A 106 7.98 1.41 9.37
CA TRP A 106 9.25 0.95 9.92
C TRP A 106 10.41 1.80 9.42
N ALA A 107 10.47 2.08 8.11
CA ALA A 107 11.52 2.92 7.53
C ALA A 107 11.49 4.32 8.16
N GLY A 108 10.32 4.96 8.21
CA GLY A 108 10.17 6.30 8.80
C GLY A 108 10.63 6.36 10.26
N GLY A 109 10.17 5.41 11.08
CA GLY A 109 10.49 5.35 12.51
C GLY A 109 11.94 4.99 12.80
N ALA A 110 12.47 3.95 12.16
CA ALA A 110 13.83 3.49 12.39
C ALA A 110 14.87 4.49 11.86
N LEU A 111 14.65 5.11 10.69
CA LEU A 111 15.56 6.10 10.10
C LEU A 111 15.73 7.33 10.98
N VAL A 112 14.62 7.85 11.50
CA VAL A 112 14.61 9.05 12.36
C VAL A 112 15.05 8.68 13.77
N GLY A 113 14.42 7.67 14.37
CA GLY A 113 14.67 7.25 15.74
C GLY A 113 16.11 6.84 15.98
N ARG A 114 16.73 6.07 15.07
CA ARG A 114 18.12 5.62 15.26
C ARG A 114 19.11 6.78 15.37
N GLU A 115 18.93 7.83 14.59
CA GLU A 115 19.90 8.94 14.59
C GLU A 115 19.70 9.97 15.67
N LEU A 116 18.50 10.01 16.24
CA LEU A 116 18.28 10.68 17.52
C LEU A 116 18.91 9.86 18.65
N GLU A 117 18.76 8.54 18.63
CA GLU A 117 19.33 7.62 19.62
C GLU A 117 20.87 7.61 19.63
N SER A 118 21.49 7.58 18.45
CA SER A 118 22.96 7.61 18.31
C SER A 118 23.56 9.02 18.41
N GLY A 119 22.73 10.06 18.56
CA GLY A 119 23.18 11.47 18.62
C GLY A 119 23.79 12.01 17.32
N THR A 120 23.81 11.22 16.25
CA THR A 120 24.38 11.58 14.94
C THR A 120 23.62 12.71 14.28
N ALA A 121 22.32 12.86 14.57
CA ALA A 121 21.53 14.00 14.12
C ALA A 121 22.12 15.34 14.62
N ARG A 122 22.56 15.40 15.89
CA ARG A 122 23.13 16.63 16.47
C ARG A 122 24.48 16.97 15.83
N LEU A 123 25.30 15.96 15.53
CA LEU A 123 26.56 16.15 14.81
C LEU A 123 26.32 16.64 13.37
N ALA A 124 25.33 16.10 12.67
CA ALA A 124 24.99 16.55 11.32
C ALA A 124 24.54 18.02 11.31
N TRP A 125 23.80 18.45 12.34
CA TRP A 125 23.32 19.84 12.46
C TRP A 125 24.44 20.85 12.71
N THR A 126 25.53 20.46 13.36
CA THR A 126 26.70 21.34 13.56
C THR A 126 27.64 21.36 12.36
N GLN A 127 27.62 20.31 11.52
CA GLN A 127 28.56 20.11 10.41
C GLN A 127 28.03 20.54 9.03
N SER A 128 27.19 21.58 8.93
CA SER A 128 26.66 22.25 7.71
C SER A 128 25.25 21.89 7.23
N VAL A 129 24.56 20.92 7.82
CA VAL A 129 23.20 20.54 7.39
C VAL A 129 22.15 21.13 8.32
N SER A 130 21.27 22.01 7.83
CA SER A 130 20.19 22.53 8.67
C SER A 130 19.23 21.42 9.11
N PRO A 131 18.64 21.50 10.33
CA PRO A 131 17.72 20.47 10.83
C PRO A 131 16.59 20.14 9.86
N ALA A 132 15.96 21.16 9.26
CA ALA A 132 14.89 20.97 8.30
C ALA A 132 15.36 20.22 7.03
N ARG A 133 16.56 20.53 6.51
CA ARG A 133 17.13 19.83 5.35
C ARG A 133 17.48 18.38 5.68
N TRP A 134 17.95 18.12 6.90
CA TRP A 134 18.19 16.77 7.41
C TRP A 134 16.91 15.92 7.41
N LEU A 135 15.82 16.43 8.00
CA LEU A 135 14.56 15.70 8.06
C LEU A 135 13.95 15.52 6.66
N ALA A 136 13.97 16.57 5.83
CA ALA A 136 13.49 16.49 4.46
C ALA A 136 14.22 15.41 3.64
N ALA A 137 15.55 15.35 3.73
CA ALA A 137 16.33 14.32 3.01
C ALA A 137 16.01 12.91 3.50
N LYS A 138 15.77 12.74 4.81
CA LYS A 138 15.39 11.44 5.40
C LYS A 138 14.01 10.95 5.00
N LEU A 139 13.10 11.85 4.65
CA LEU A 139 11.76 11.50 4.19
C LEU A 139 11.70 11.37 2.67
N ALA A 140 12.33 12.29 1.93
CA ALA A 140 12.22 12.35 0.48
C ALA A 140 12.77 11.10 -0.22
N VAL A 141 13.93 10.59 0.21
CA VAL A 141 14.55 9.40 -0.42
C VAL A 141 13.66 8.16 -0.28
N PRO A 142 13.25 7.72 0.93
CA PRO A 142 12.36 6.58 1.06
C PRO A 142 10.97 6.86 0.48
N ALA A 143 10.44 8.08 0.58
CA ALA A 143 9.16 8.41 -0.04
C ALA A 143 9.21 8.12 -1.55
N VAL A 144 10.18 8.68 -2.27
CA VAL A 144 10.31 8.48 -3.72
C VAL A 144 10.47 7.01 -4.09
N LEU A 145 11.34 6.27 -3.39
CA LEU A 145 11.60 4.86 -3.69
C LEU A 145 10.39 3.97 -3.42
N LEU A 146 9.72 4.17 -2.29
CA LEU A 146 8.55 3.38 -1.92
C LEU A 146 7.36 3.73 -2.83
N THR A 147 7.09 5.02 -3.09
CA THR A 147 5.97 5.40 -3.97
C THR A 147 6.19 4.99 -5.41
N ALA A 148 7.43 5.08 -5.93
CA ALA A 148 7.74 4.62 -7.28
C ALA A 148 7.59 3.10 -7.39
N GLY A 149 8.14 2.34 -6.43
CA GLY A 149 8.00 0.89 -6.39
C GLY A 149 6.54 0.45 -6.30
N THR A 150 5.79 1.00 -5.35
CA THR A 150 4.35 0.72 -5.20
C THR A 150 3.55 1.12 -6.43
N GLY A 151 3.80 2.29 -7.02
CA GLY A 151 3.10 2.74 -8.22
C GLY A 151 3.34 1.81 -9.41
N VAL A 152 4.59 1.38 -9.63
CA VAL A 152 4.90 0.38 -10.68
C VAL A 152 4.15 -0.92 -10.43
N THR A 153 4.14 -1.41 -9.19
CA THR A 153 3.45 -2.67 -8.89
C THR A 153 1.93 -2.56 -9.03
N VAL A 154 1.32 -1.42 -8.66
CA VAL A 154 -0.12 -1.18 -8.87
C VAL A 154 -0.45 -1.18 -10.37
N LEU A 155 0.35 -0.50 -11.20
CA LEU A 155 0.15 -0.48 -12.64
C LEU A 155 0.34 -1.86 -13.27
N LEU A 156 1.32 -2.64 -12.80
CA LEU A 156 1.53 -4.02 -13.24
C LEU A 156 0.41 -4.94 -12.79
N ASN A 157 -0.13 -4.73 -11.59
CA ASN A 157 -1.26 -5.50 -11.06
C ASN A 157 -2.52 -5.23 -11.91
N ASP A 158 -2.83 -3.97 -12.17
CA ASP A 158 -3.92 -3.55 -13.06
C ASP A 158 -3.78 -4.19 -14.46
N TRP A 159 -2.57 -4.12 -15.03
CA TRP A 159 -2.27 -4.76 -16.30
C TRP A 159 -2.41 -6.29 -16.28
N ALA A 160 -1.97 -6.96 -15.20
CA ALA A 160 -2.09 -8.41 -15.04
C ALA A 160 -3.55 -8.88 -14.85
N ARG A 161 -4.40 -8.04 -14.25
CA ARG A 161 -5.83 -8.27 -14.06
C ARG A 161 -6.62 -8.16 -15.37
N GLY A 162 -6.25 -7.23 -16.24
CA GLY A 162 -6.89 -7.05 -17.55
C GLY A 162 -8.32 -6.53 -17.40
N ASP A 163 -9.32 -7.30 -17.83
CA ASP A 163 -10.73 -6.90 -17.83
C ASP A 163 -11.38 -6.81 -16.43
N ASP A 164 -10.63 -7.07 -15.35
CA ASP A 164 -11.10 -7.08 -13.96
C ASP A 164 -12.41 -7.90 -13.80
N ALA A 165 -12.38 -9.11 -14.36
CA ALA A 165 -13.45 -10.09 -14.21
C ALA A 165 -13.55 -10.49 -12.72
N PRO A 166 -14.67 -10.18 -12.03
CA PRO A 166 -14.80 -10.43 -10.59
C PRO A 166 -14.63 -11.91 -10.23
N ASP A 167 -14.96 -12.80 -11.18
CA ASP A 167 -14.90 -14.24 -10.98
C ASP A 167 -13.48 -14.79 -10.88
N LEU A 168 -12.50 -14.12 -11.48
CA LEU A 168 -11.07 -14.50 -11.44
C LEU A 168 -10.28 -13.69 -10.43
N VAL A 169 -10.52 -12.38 -10.38
CA VAL A 169 -9.65 -11.41 -9.73
C VAL A 169 -10.15 -11.05 -8.31
N GLY A 170 -11.37 -11.47 -7.99
CA GLY A 170 -12.04 -11.14 -6.75
C GLY A 170 -12.78 -9.80 -6.82
N ASP A 171 -13.53 -9.53 -5.75
CA ASP A 171 -14.37 -8.35 -5.68
C ASP A 171 -13.55 -7.08 -5.41
N TRP A 172 -13.88 -6.00 -6.13
CA TRP A 172 -13.17 -4.72 -6.03
C TRP A 172 -13.16 -4.10 -4.63
N TYR A 173 -14.15 -4.46 -3.80
CA TYR A 173 -14.34 -3.93 -2.44
C TYR A 173 -13.56 -4.70 -1.37
N ASN A 174 -13.00 -5.87 -1.70
CA ASN A 174 -12.09 -6.59 -0.80
C ASN A 174 -10.84 -5.73 -0.54
N ALA A 175 -10.37 -5.72 0.71
CA ALA A 175 -9.34 -4.76 1.14
C ALA A 175 -8.03 -4.85 0.33
N ASP A 176 -7.56 -6.06 0.04
CA ASP A 176 -6.37 -6.34 -0.74
C ASP A 176 -6.51 -5.88 -2.21
N SER A 177 -7.65 -6.15 -2.82
CA SER A 177 -7.95 -5.72 -4.20
C SER A 177 -8.17 -4.21 -4.28
N PHE A 178 -8.87 -3.62 -3.31
CA PHE A 178 -9.12 -2.19 -3.24
C PHE A 178 -7.80 -1.42 -3.07
N VAL A 179 -6.96 -1.78 -2.11
CA VAL A 179 -5.67 -1.10 -1.93
C VAL A 179 -4.75 -1.35 -3.12
N GLY A 180 -4.67 -2.58 -3.64
CA GLY A 180 -3.72 -2.98 -4.68
C GLY A 180 -3.97 -2.45 -6.10
N THR A 181 -5.11 -1.83 -6.38
CA THR A 181 -5.52 -1.39 -7.74
C THR A 181 -5.59 0.12 -7.91
N GLY A 182 -5.36 0.91 -6.85
CA GLY A 182 -5.62 2.34 -6.87
C GLY A 182 -4.51 3.23 -6.29
N PRO A 183 -4.70 4.56 -6.36
CA PRO A 183 -3.78 5.54 -5.76
C PRO A 183 -3.69 5.41 -4.23
N THR A 184 -4.67 4.76 -3.61
CA THR A 184 -4.73 4.49 -2.17
C THR A 184 -3.48 3.74 -1.68
N ALA A 185 -2.91 2.81 -2.47
CA ALA A 185 -1.67 2.12 -2.12
C ALA A 185 -0.51 3.09 -1.86
N VAL A 186 -0.34 4.06 -2.76
CA VAL A 186 0.72 5.08 -2.69
C VAL A 186 0.46 6.02 -1.49
N ALA A 187 -0.80 6.34 -1.22
CA ALA A 187 -1.16 7.16 -0.08
C ALA A 187 -0.88 6.45 1.26
N TYR A 188 -1.12 5.14 1.36
CA TYR A 188 -0.73 4.33 2.53
C TYR A 188 0.77 4.33 2.77
N VAL A 189 1.59 4.22 1.71
CA VAL A 189 3.05 4.34 1.81
C VAL A 189 3.45 5.68 2.44
N LEU A 190 2.91 6.78 1.93
CA LEU A 190 3.25 8.12 2.40
C LEU A 190 2.77 8.35 3.84
N ALA A 191 1.55 7.93 4.16
CA ALA A 191 0.98 8.03 5.50
C ALA A 191 1.79 7.20 6.51
N GLY A 192 2.10 5.94 6.17
CA GLY A 192 2.92 5.06 6.99
C GLY A 192 4.30 5.66 7.26
N LEU A 193 5.00 6.09 6.22
CA LEU A 193 6.32 6.74 6.34
C LEU A 193 6.28 7.97 7.25
N ALA A 194 5.27 8.83 7.09
CA ALA A 194 5.12 10.05 7.88
C ALA A 194 4.78 9.74 9.36
N LEU A 195 3.89 8.79 9.62
CA LEU A 195 3.54 8.33 10.97
C LEU A 195 4.75 7.70 11.67
N GLY A 196 5.49 6.85 10.96
CA GLY A 196 6.75 6.29 11.44
C GLY A 196 7.74 7.40 11.80
N ALA A 197 7.96 8.36 10.92
CA ALA A 197 8.88 9.47 11.17
C ALA A 197 8.46 10.33 12.38
N LEU A 198 7.16 10.59 12.52
CA LEU A 198 6.60 11.29 13.69
C LEU A 198 6.86 10.49 14.97
N ALA A 199 6.63 9.17 14.96
CA ALA A 199 6.97 8.29 16.08
C ALA A 199 8.48 8.31 16.40
N GLY A 200 9.33 8.33 15.37
CA GLY A 200 10.77 8.51 15.49
C GLY A 200 11.14 9.82 16.18
N MET A 201 10.51 10.92 15.80
CA MET A 201 10.68 12.21 16.46
C MET A 201 10.21 12.15 17.92
N LEU A 202 9.03 11.60 18.20
CA LEU A 202 8.47 11.57 19.56
C LEU A 202 9.28 10.70 20.52
N LEU A 203 9.64 9.48 20.09
CA LEU A 203 10.25 8.47 20.96
C LEU A 203 11.78 8.53 20.98
N GLY A 204 12.41 9.07 19.93
CA GLY A 204 13.87 9.27 19.88
C GLY A 204 14.70 7.98 19.89
N ARG A 205 14.07 6.81 19.74
CA ARG A 205 14.71 5.48 19.79
C ARG A 205 14.20 4.61 18.65
N ALA A 206 15.09 3.87 17.98
CA ALA A 206 14.78 3.21 16.71
C ALA A 206 13.69 2.14 16.82
N LEU A 207 13.84 1.20 17.76
CA LEU A 207 12.92 0.07 17.93
C LEU A 207 11.51 0.48 18.37
N PRO A 208 11.32 1.27 19.45
CA PRO A 208 9.98 1.67 19.85
C PRO A 208 9.34 2.62 18.82
N ALA A 209 10.11 3.44 18.10
CA ALA A 209 9.61 4.25 16.99
C ALA A 209 9.08 3.40 15.83
N ALA A 210 9.81 2.36 15.43
CA ALA A 210 9.37 1.46 14.38
C ALA A 210 8.09 0.71 14.79
N GLY A 211 8.03 0.20 16.03
CA GLY A 211 6.84 -0.48 16.56
C GLY A 211 5.62 0.43 16.66
N ALA A 212 5.79 1.65 17.18
CA ALA A 212 4.70 2.63 17.28
C ALA A 212 4.22 3.11 15.90
N GLY A 213 5.14 3.33 14.96
CA GLY A 213 4.80 3.67 13.58
C GLY A 213 3.99 2.56 12.90
N PHE A 214 4.41 1.30 13.05
CA PHE A 214 3.69 0.15 12.52
C PHE A 214 2.30 0.00 13.14
N ALA A 215 2.19 0.11 14.46
CA ALA A 215 0.91 0.06 15.15
C ALA A 215 -0.03 1.17 14.68
N ALA A 216 0.48 2.40 14.49
CA ALA A 216 -0.31 3.51 13.97
C ALA A 216 -0.80 3.26 12.53
N ALA A 217 0.04 2.68 11.67
CA ALA A 217 -0.34 2.32 10.31
C ALA A 217 -1.40 1.20 10.26
N LEU A 218 -1.28 0.18 11.13
CA LEU A 218 -2.29 -0.88 11.25
C LEU A 218 -3.63 -0.33 11.73
N VAL A 219 -3.62 0.53 12.75
CA VAL A 219 -4.85 1.19 13.24
C VAL A 219 -5.47 2.03 12.14
N LEU A 220 -4.68 2.82 11.41
CA LEU A 220 -5.18 3.62 10.29
C LEU A 220 -5.83 2.75 9.21
N CYS A 221 -5.18 1.66 8.81
CA CYS A 221 -5.73 0.72 7.83
C CYS A 221 -7.02 0.07 8.31
N GLY A 222 -7.04 -0.46 9.54
CA GLY A 222 -8.22 -1.12 10.09
C GLY A 222 -9.41 -0.16 10.27
N VAL A 223 -9.15 1.09 10.66
CA VAL A 223 -10.19 2.14 10.74
C VAL A 223 -10.75 2.43 9.35
N LEU A 224 -9.90 2.66 8.35
CA LEU A 224 -10.36 2.96 6.99
C LEU A 224 -11.12 1.79 6.37
N GLU A 225 -10.67 0.56 6.59
CA GLU A 225 -11.38 -0.64 6.15
C GLU A 225 -12.76 -0.77 6.81
N THR A 226 -12.84 -0.58 8.13
CA THR A 226 -14.10 -0.66 8.88
C THR A 226 -15.10 0.41 8.44
N PHE A 227 -14.64 1.63 8.17
CA PHE A 227 -15.51 2.75 7.82
C PHE A 227 -15.62 2.99 6.31
N ARG A 228 -15.05 2.12 5.46
CA ARG A 228 -15.02 2.32 4.00
C ARG A 228 -16.42 2.46 3.41
N GLU A 229 -17.37 1.66 3.89
CA GLU A 229 -18.77 1.70 3.45
C GLU A 229 -19.44 3.07 3.72
N HIS A 230 -18.92 3.84 4.69
CA HIS A 230 -19.45 5.15 5.07
C HIS A 230 -18.74 6.32 4.38
N LEU A 231 -17.66 6.08 3.62
CA LEU A 231 -16.89 7.14 2.95
C LEU A 231 -17.61 7.73 1.73
N TRP A 232 -18.64 7.05 1.22
CA TRP A 232 -19.43 7.51 0.08
C TRP A 232 -20.91 7.13 0.25
N PRO A 233 -21.88 7.93 -0.23
CA PRO A 233 -23.29 7.60 -0.15
C PRO A 233 -23.63 6.26 -0.83
N THR A 234 -24.45 5.44 -0.18
CA THR A 234 -24.87 4.12 -0.68
C THR A 234 -26.05 4.25 -1.64
N ALA A 235 -26.19 3.29 -2.56
CA ALA A 235 -27.36 3.18 -3.43
C ALA A 235 -28.37 2.22 -2.79
N THR A 236 -29.67 2.53 -2.92
CA THR A 236 -30.75 1.64 -2.45
C THR A 236 -31.63 1.23 -3.61
N ARG A 237 -31.91 -0.06 -3.73
CA ARG A 237 -32.89 -0.59 -4.69
C ARG A 237 -34.03 -1.25 -3.92
N SER A 238 -35.24 -0.76 -4.14
CA SER A 238 -36.48 -1.33 -3.59
C SER A 238 -37.18 -2.23 -4.61
N GLY A 239 -38.15 -3.02 -4.14
CA GLY A 239 -38.92 -3.92 -5.00
C GLY A 239 -38.12 -5.13 -5.48
N VAL A 240 -37.10 -5.54 -4.73
CA VAL A 240 -36.22 -6.66 -5.10
C VAL A 240 -36.77 -7.95 -4.48
N GLU A 241 -36.92 -9.01 -5.26
CA GLU A 241 -37.30 -10.31 -4.68
C GLU A 241 -36.24 -10.80 -3.69
N PRO A 242 -36.62 -11.44 -2.57
CA PRO A 242 -35.66 -11.89 -1.56
C PRO A 242 -34.59 -12.86 -2.08
N SER A 243 -34.88 -13.57 -3.17
CA SER A 243 -33.96 -14.50 -3.85
C SER A 243 -33.18 -13.86 -5.00
N ALA A 244 -33.36 -12.58 -5.28
CA ALA A 244 -32.65 -11.94 -6.38
C ALA A 244 -31.18 -11.74 -6.02
N GLU A 245 -30.29 -12.20 -6.90
CA GLU A 245 -28.86 -11.98 -6.77
C GLU A 245 -28.50 -10.61 -7.38
N LEU A 246 -27.74 -9.81 -6.64
CA LEU A 246 -27.12 -8.62 -7.18
C LEU A 246 -25.96 -9.03 -8.11
N PRO A 247 -25.62 -8.20 -9.12
CA PRO A 247 -24.39 -8.42 -9.88
C PRO A 247 -23.20 -8.54 -8.92
N ARG A 248 -22.30 -9.50 -9.14
CA ARG A 248 -21.14 -9.74 -8.26
C ARG A 248 -20.29 -8.50 -7.99
N SER A 249 -20.26 -7.58 -8.96
CA SER A 249 -19.61 -6.27 -8.85
C SER A 249 -20.30 -5.26 -7.92
N ALA A 250 -21.45 -5.59 -7.32
CA ALA A 250 -22.15 -4.75 -6.36
C ALA A 250 -21.84 -5.23 -4.93
N TRP A 251 -21.24 -4.34 -4.13
CA TRP A 251 -20.98 -4.61 -2.72
C TRP A 251 -22.26 -4.46 -1.92
N ALA A 252 -22.93 -5.57 -1.62
CA ALA A 252 -24.14 -5.56 -0.80
C ALA A 252 -23.81 -5.31 0.67
N LEU A 253 -24.49 -4.34 1.29
CA LEU A 253 -24.28 -3.97 2.68
C LEU A 253 -25.39 -4.51 3.57
N HIS A 254 -26.65 -4.22 3.19
CA HIS A 254 -27.79 -4.57 4.01
C HIS A 254 -28.99 -4.95 3.15
N TRP A 255 -29.64 -6.05 3.53
CA TRP A 255 -30.89 -6.53 2.95
C TRP A 255 -32.02 -6.35 3.94
N THR A 256 -33.13 -5.79 3.47
CA THR A 256 -34.34 -5.56 4.27
C THR A 256 -35.52 -6.24 3.61
N THR A 257 -36.17 -7.13 4.34
CA THR A 257 -37.38 -7.82 3.87
C THR A 257 -38.37 -7.88 5.01
N GLU A 258 -39.57 -7.33 4.81
CA GLU A 258 -40.64 -7.43 5.80
C GLU A 258 -41.26 -8.83 5.79
N THR A 259 -41.61 -9.34 6.97
CA THR A 259 -42.23 -10.67 7.12
C THR A 259 -43.57 -10.71 6.37
N GLY A 260 -43.68 -11.62 5.40
CA GLY A 260 -44.87 -11.76 4.55
C GLY A 260 -44.86 -10.91 3.28
N SER A 261 -43.83 -10.08 3.05
CA SER A 261 -43.65 -9.36 1.79
C SER A 261 -42.99 -10.24 0.72
N THR A 262 -43.47 -10.13 -0.53
CA THR A 262 -42.83 -10.75 -1.71
C THR A 262 -41.65 -9.94 -2.25
N THR A 263 -41.43 -8.73 -1.74
CA THR A 263 -40.36 -7.82 -2.16
C THR A 263 -39.66 -7.16 -0.97
N GLY A 264 -38.34 -7.05 -1.03
CA GLY A 264 -37.50 -6.33 -0.09
C GLY A 264 -36.80 -5.11 -0.72
N SER A 265 -35.86 -4.54 0.03
CA SER A 265 -34.93 -3.54 -0.45
C SER A 265 -33.50 -3.86 -0.05
N VAL A 266 -32.54 -3.46 -0.89
CA VAL A 266 -31.11 -3.70 -0.66
C VAL A 266 -30.34 -2.39 -0.77
N THR A 267 -29.43 -2.18 0.19
CA THR A 267 -28.43 -1.10 0.15
C THR A 267 -27.08 -1.68 -0.27
N PHE A 268 -26.42 -1.00 -1.20
CA PHE A 268 -25.18 -1.51 -1.80
C PHE A 268 -24.31 -0.39 -2.39
N HIS A 269 -23.03 -0.68 -2.65
CA HIS A 269 -22.18 0.13 -3.54
C HIS A 269 -22.09 -0.51 -4.93
N PRO A 270 -22.57 0.15 -6.00
CA PRO A 270 -22.29 -0.28 -7.37
C PRO A 270 -20.79 -0.15 -7.70
N ARG A 271 -20.32 -0.86 -8.74
CA ARG A 271 -18.95 -0.76 -9.25
C ARG A 271 -18.50 0.68 -9.56
N SER A 272 -19.42 1.56 -9.94
CA SER A 272 -19.14 2.98 -10.17
C SER A 272 -18.69 3.74 -8.92
N HIS A 273 -18.94 3.22 -7.72
CA HIS A 273 -18.47 3.81 -6.45
C HIS A 273 -17.00 3.51 -6.16
N PHE A 274 -16.33 2.66 -6.94
CA PHE A 274 -14.90 2.35 -6.78
C PHE A 274 -14.04 3.62 -6.76
N TRP A 275 -14.10 4.44 -7.81
CA TRP A 275 -13.27 5.65 -7.92
C TRP A 275 -13.57 6.72 -6.85
N PRO A 276 -14.84 7.05 -6.56
CA PRO A 276 -15.14 7.95 -5.45
C PRO A 276 -14.57 7.48 -4.11
N LEU A 277 -14.73 6.20 -3.76
CA LEU A 277 -14.18 5.63 -2.53
C LEU A 277 -12.65 5.68 -2.53
N GLN A 278 -12.00 5.31 -3.64
CA GLN A 278 -10.54 5.38 -3.81
C GLN A 278 -10.01 6.80 -3.54
N LEU A 279 -10.65 7.81 -4.13
CA LEU A 279 -10.21 9.20 -4.02
C LEU A 279 -10.45 9.77 -2.61
N VAL A 280 -11.56 9.43 -1.96
CA VAL A 280 -11.83 9.85 -0.58
C VAL A 280 -10.83 9.22 0.38
N GLU A 281 -10.62 7.90 0.31
CA GLU A 281 -9.65 7.20 1.18
C GLU A 281 -8.22 7.73 0.93
N THR A 282 -7.83 7.91 -0.34
CA THR A 282 -6.57 8.56 -0.73
C THR A 282 -6.45 9.96 -0.12
N GLY A 283 -7.49 10.80 -0.19
CA GLY A 283 -7.50 12.14 0.37
C GLY A 283 -7.28 12.14 1.89
N ILE A 284 -7.94 11.23 2.62
CA ILE A 284 -7.75 11.06 4.06
C ILE A 284 -6.31 10.66 4.38
N LEU A 285 -5.77 9.66 3.67
CA LEU A 285 -4.40 9.18 3.86
C LEU A 285 -3.37 10.29 3.59
N LEU A 286 -3.55 11.09 2.53
CA LEU A 286 -2.68 12.22 2.24
C LEU A 286 -2.79 13.33 3.31
N ALA A 287 -3.98 13.57 3.86
CA ALA A 287 -4.15 14.50 4.97
C ALA A 287 -3.44 14.00 6.24
N VAL A 288 -3.50 12.70 6.55
CA VAL A 288 -2.74 12.08 7.63
C VAL A 288 -1.23 12.21 7.39
N ALA A 289 -0.76 11.92 6.17
CA ALA A 289 0.64 12.06 5.81
C ALA A 289 1.15 13.50 5.97
N ALA A 290 0.39 14.48 5.48
CA ALA A 290 0.72 15.90 5.57
C ALA A 290 0.74 16.37 7.02
N THR A 291 -0.27 16.03 7.82
CA THR A 291 -0.36 16.43 9.24
C THR A 291 0.76 15.81 10.07
N ALA A 292 1.05 14.52 9.88
CA ALA A 292 2.15 13.84 10.58
C ALA A 292 3.53 14.42 10.19
N THR A 293 3.72 14.74 8.91
CA THR A 293 4.94 15.40 8.41
C THR A 293 5.08 16.79 9.02
N LEU A 294 4.04 17.61 8.98
CA LEU A 294 4.04 18.95 9.57
C LEU A 294 4.31 18.90 11.08
N ALA A 295 3.71 17.95 11.80
CA ALA A 295 3.95 17.73 13.22
C ALA A 295 5.42 17.35 13.49
N ALA A 296 6.02 16.49 12.67
CA ALA A 296 7.43 16.11 12.78
C ALA A 296 8.35 17.33 12.57
N PHE A 297 8.10 18.16 11.56
CA PHE A 297 8.84 19.40 11.33
C PHE A 297 8.64 20.43 12.44
N TRP A 298 7.44 20.54 12.97
CA TRP A 298 7.14 21.42 14.10
C TRP A 298 7.86 20.97 15.38
N LEU A 299 7.86 19.67 15.69
CA LEU A 299 8.63 19.11 16.79
C LEU A 299 10.12 19.36 16.62
N LEU A 300 10.63 19.23 15.40
CA LEU A 300 12.02 19.52 15.09
C LEU A 300 12.36 20.99 15.38
N ARG A 301 11.57 21.93 14.86
CA ARG A 301 11.73 23.37 15.11
C ARG A 301 11.68 23.71 16.60
N ARG A 302 10.89 23.01 17.41
CA ARG A 302 10.85 23.21 18.87
C ARG A 302 12.10 22.70 19.60
N ARG A 303 12.78 21.70 19.04
CA ARG A 303 13.97 21.07 19.64
C ARG A 303 15.28 21.68 19.18
N THR A 304 15.27 22.46 18.11
CA THR A 304 16.44 23.14 17.56
C THR A 304 16.25 24.66 17.70
N PRO A 305 17.08 25.35 18.50
CA PRO A 305 17.01 26.80 18.66
C PRO A 305 17.33 27.57 17.38
#